data_AF-A0A368GPB0-F1
#
_entry.id   AF-A0A368GPB0-F1
#
_cell.length_a   1.000
_cell.length_b   1.000
_cell.length_c   1.000
_cell.angle_alpha   90.00
_cell.angle_beta   90.00
_cell.angle_gamma   90.00
#
_symmetry.space_group_name_H-M   'P 1'
#
loop_
_entity.id
_entity.type
_entity.pdbx_description
1 polymer ?
#
loop_
_entity_poly.entity_id
_entity_poly.type
_entity_poly.pdbx_seq_one_letter_code
_entity_poly.pdbx_strand_id
1 'polypeptide(L)' 'MALAANSAARMMQFSEDIIKQLTPEEVDEFREAFMMFDKDGNGTISTKELGIAMRSLGQNPTEQVR' A
#
# COMPACT_ATOMS: atom_id res chain seq x y z
N MET A 1 -17.46 -22.40 -9.39
CA MET A 1 -16.13 -22.02 -8.84
C MET A 1 -15.42 -21.01 -9.77
N ALA A 2 -16.04 -19.87 -10.10
CA ALA A 2 -15.46 -18.89 -11.06
C ALA A 2 -15.55 -17.42 -10.59
N LEU A 3 -15.96 -17.17 -9.34
CA LEU A 3 -16.22 -15.81 -8.86
C LEU A 3 -14.96 -15.08 -8.34
N ALA A 4 -13.91 -15.81 -7.96
CA ALA A 4 -12.69 -15.23 -7.36
C ALA A 4 -11.68 -14.70 -8.39
N ALA A 5 -11.65 -15.24 -9.62
CA ALA A 5 -10.69 -14.81 -10.64
C ALA A 5 -11.02 -13.41 -11.21
N ASN A 6 -12.31 -13.05 -11.25
CA ASN A 6 -12.77 -11.81 -11.86
C ASN A 6 -12.54 -10.56 -10.98
N SER A 7 -12.42 -10.74 -9.67
CA SER A 7 -12.13 -9.64 -8.73
C SER A 7 -10.63 -9.33 -8.65
N ALA A 8 -9.77 -10.35 -8.65
CA ALA A 8 -8.31 -10.16 -8.67
C ALA A 8 -7.85 -9.46 -9.96
N ALA A 9 -8.39 -9.88 -11.12
CA ALA A 9 -8.11 -9.22 -12.40
C ALA A 9 -8.52 -7.74 -12.39
N ARG A 10 -9.65 -7.40 -11.77
CA ARG A 10 -10.13 -6.02 -11.64
C ARG A 10 -9.23 -5.17 -10.74
N MET A 11 -8.72 -5.74 -9.64
CA MET A 11 -7.77 -5.06 -8.75
C MET A 11 -6.43 -4.80 -9.43
N MET A 12 -5.91 -5.80 -10.17
CA MET A 12 -4.68 -5.65 -10.95
C MET A 12 -4.83 -4.57 -12.02
N GLN A 13 -5.95 -4.58 -12.77
CA GLN A 13 -6.21 -3.58 -13.79
C GLN A 13 -6.34 -2.16 -13.23
N PHE A 14 -7.00 -2.02 -12.06
CA PHE A 14 -7.09 -0.73 -11.38
C PHE A 14 -5.72 -0.20 -10.94
N SER A 15 -4.83 -1.08 -10.47
CA SER A 15 -3.47 -0.69 -10.09
C SER A 15 -2.63 -0.23 -11.30
N GLU A 16 -2.76 -0.87 -12.45
CA GLU A 16 -2.07 -0.43 -13.67
C GLU A 16 -2.57 0.93 -14.16
N ASP A 17 -3.88 1.16 -14.12
CA ASP A 17 -4.47 2.42 -14.58
C ASP A 17 -4.07 3.60 -13.68
N ILE A 18 -3.89 3.36 -12.38
CA ILE A 18 -3.32 4.34 -11.46
C ILE A 18 -1.86 4.63 -11.83
N ILE A 19 -1.03 3.59 -11.99
CA ILE A 19 0.40 3.77 -12.28
C ILE A 19 0.61 4.50 -13.61
N LYS A 20 -0.22 4.24 -14.64
CA LYS A 20 -0.17 4.94 -15.93
C LYS A 20 -0.53 6.42 -15.87
N GLN A 21 -1.23 6.85 -14.82
CA GLN A 21 -1.61 8.25 -14.61
C GLN A 21 -0.58 9.04 -13.80
N LEU A 22 0.42 8.36 -13.21
CA LEU A 22 1.49 8.99 -12.46
C LEU A 22 2.66 9.35 -13.37
N THR A 23 3.26 10.50 -13.11
CA THR A 23 4.57 10.89 -13.65
C THR A 23 5.68 10.02 -13.05
N PRO A 24 6.83 9.87 -13.74
CA PRO A 24 7.99 9.19 -13.17
C PRO A 24 8.40 9.76 -11.81
N GLU A 25 8.31 11.07 -11.65
CA GLU A 25 8.63 11.78 -10.41
C GLU A 25 7.66 11.41 -9.28
N GLU A 26 6.34 11.38 -9.54
CA GLU A 26 5.35 10.94 -8.56
C GLU A 26 5.56 9.47 -8.16
N VAL A 27 5.90 8.61 -9.12
CA VAL A 27 6.21 7.19 -8.83
C VAL A 27 7.41 7.08 -7.90
N ASP A 28 8.44 7.89 -8.11
CA ASP A 28 9.63 7.92 -7.24
C ASP A 28 9.29 8.46 -5.85
N GLU A 29 8.50 9.54 -5.75
CA GLU A 29 8.01 10.07 -4.47
C GLU A 29 7.20 9.03 -3.68
N PHE A 30 6.27 8.32 -4.34
CA PHE A 30 5.51 7.26 -3.71
C PHE A 30 6.39 6.09 -3.26
N ARG A 31 7.43 5.76 -4.03
CA ARG A 31 8.39 4.71 -3.65
C ARG A 31 9.20 5.13 -2.42
N GLU A 32 9.69 6.36 -2.37
CA GLU A 32 10.42 6.88 -1.21
C GLU A 32 9.53 6.92 0.04
N ALA A 33 8.30 7.40 -0.11
CA ALA A 33 7.31 7.39 0.98
C ALA A 33 7.03 5.96 1.47
N PHE A 34 6.90 4.99 0.56
CA PHE A 34 6.69 3.59 0.92
C PHE A 34 7.88 3.01 1.69
N MET A 35 9.11 3.25 1.22
CA MET A 35 10.34 2.82 1.89
C MET A 35 10.52 3.47 3.27
N MET A 36 9.92 4.65 3.50
CA MET A 36 9.91 5.26 4.83
C MET A 36 9.14 4.41 5.85
N PHE A 37 8.14 3.64 5.40
CA PHE A 37 7.27 2.84 6.25
C PHE A 37 7.63 1.35 6.30
N ASP A 38 8.08 0.78 5.19
CA ASP A 38 8.64 -0.59 5.12
C ASP A 38 10.00 -0.63 5.83
N LYS A 39 10.00 -0.99 7.12
CA LYS A 39 11.19 -0.94 7.98
C LYS A 39 12.09 -2.14 7.79
N ASP A 40 11.53 -3.27 7.38
CA ASP A 40 12.28 -4.50 7.15
C ASP A 40 12.74 -4.66 5.68
N GLY A 41 12.21 -3.83 4.77
CA GLY A 41 12.61 -3.79 3.37
C GLY A 41 12.10 -4.99 2.57
N ASN A 42 11.03 -5.66 3.04
CA ASN A 42 10.48 -6.84 2.39
C ASN A 42 9.58 -6.49 1.18
N GLY A 43 9.34 -5.21 0.91
CA GLY A 43 8.50 -4.71 -0.17
C GLY A 43 7.02 -4.64 0.17
N THR A 44 6.64 -4.85 1.43
CA THR A 44 5.26 -4.80 1.94
C THR A 44 5.22 -4.05 3.26
N ILE A 45 4.11 -3.36 3.55
CA ILE A 45 3.90 -2.70 4.85
C ILE A 45 3.02 -3.61 5.71
N SER A 46 3.59 -4.18 6.76
CA SER A 46 2.86 -4.97 7.76
C SER A 46 1.87 -4.11 8.56
N THR A 47 0.89 -4.74 9.22
CA THR A 47 -0.04 -4.03 10.12
C THR A 47 0.68 -3.25 11.21
N LYS A 48 1.79 -3.78 11.71
CA LYS A 48 2.66 -3.13 12.69
C LYS A 48 3.31 -1.87 12.12
N GLU A 49 3.86 -1.95 10.91
CA GLU A 49 4.49 -0.81 10.23
C GLU A 49 3.47 0.26 9.85
N LEU A 50 2.28 -0.14 9.39
CA LEU A 50 1.17 0.78 9.17
C LEU A 50 0.74 1.47 10.47
N GLY A 51 0.68 0.73 11.58
CA GLY A 51 0.40 1.29 12.89
C GLY A 51 1.44 2.34 13.32
N ILE A 52 2.73 2.10 13.03
CA ILE A 52 3.81 3.07 13.27
C ILE A 52 3.65 4.28 12.35
N ALA A 53 3.40 4.08 11.06
CA ALA A 53 3.19 5.13 10.07
C ALA A 53 2.07 6.10 10.50
N MET A 54 0.91 5.56 10.86
CA MET A 54 -0.25 6.31 11.29
C MET A 54 0.01 7.10 12.58
N ARG A 55 0.73 6.50 13.55
CA ARG A 55 1.14 7.21 14.78
C ARG A 55 2.12 8.35 14.51
N SER A 56 3.04 8.19 13.56
CA SER A 56 3.94 9.27 13.12
C SER A 56 3.19 10.44 12.46
N LEU A 57 2.01 10.19 11.89
CA LEU A 57 1.10 11.20 11.34
C LEU A 57 0.10 11.76 12.38
N GLY A 58 0.27 11.42 13.66
CA GLY A 58 -0.61 11.88 14.75
C GLY A 58 -1.95 11.14 14.87
N GLN A 59 -2.15 10.07 14.10
CA GLN A 59 -3.33 9.20 14.22
C GLN A 59 -3.11 8.12 15.27
N ASN A 60 -4.17 7.72 15.97
CA ASN A 60 -4.13 6.63 16.96
C ASN A 60 -4.97 5.44 16.47
N PRO A 61 -4.48 4.64 15.51
CA PRO A 61 -5.20 3.46 15.06
C PRO A 61 -5.22 2.40 16.17
N THR A 62 -6.36 1.75 16.32
CA THR A 62 -6.48 0.52 17.14
C THR A 62 -6.14 -0.68 16.28
N GLU A 63 -5.36 -1.63 16.79
CA GLU A 63 -5.27 -2.95 16.18
C GLU A 63 -6.59 -3.68 16.45
N GLN A 64 -7.54 -3.63 15.52
CA GLN A 64 -8.68 -4.54 15.56
C GLN A 64 -8.21 -5.91 15.09
N VAL A 65 -7.74 -6.70 16.05
CA VAL A 65 -7.56 -8.15 15.89
C VAL A 65 -8.95 -8.77 16.03
N ARG A 66 -9.53 -9.25 14.92
CA ARG A 66 -10.67 -10.17 14.95
C ARG A 66 -10.19 -11.58 14.66
#